data_AF-A0A1V4ZTS9-F1
#
_entry.id   AF-A0A1V4ZTS9-F1
#
_cell.length_a   1.000
_cell.length_b   1.000
_cell.length_c   1.000
_cell.angle_alpha   90.00
_cell.angle_beta   90.00
_cell.angle_gamma   90.00
#
_symmetry.space_group_name_H-M   'P 1'
#
loop_
_entity.id
_entity.type
_entity.pdbx_description
1 polymer ?
#
loop_
_entity_poly.entity_id
_entity_poly.type
_entity_poly.pdbx_seq_one_letter_code
_entity_poly.pdbx_strand_id
1 'polypeptide(L)'
;MVSCDRCGKEEDIRMFCPYCGGRFCAEHRLPPSHDCINGDDWWFDQPANMETGGNNRLPGISRPPQTTDIAAGQRKKMARVLAIICIIAVIVIAGSAAGLWIAGIIQPQSQAGQLNTSGRQLTQPASAGSIAAAAPTPAPVLKVPVTIWITPVPTPLAGVISYPHINADTAGGTITRNYTFRFHNQTVSVAATVNRSVYNGAKNGQRTIVMNRQSADRYEWAPGYFRAFVDDRQQDGLYTGLITSLRTIRQEMKLSDDEYLELIAVFVQSLEYDDAGARNLDSGNRFPVETFVDGRGVCGDKSFLLAGLLARERYDVALLLFEPEKHMAIGIRADHDDYRNTSYAFLETTKVSFVGVVPDHLGGDIILKSTPQVIPLGEGGRKFSATDETTYIGDQSQMAKERIMRLEKEIRSSESNISRYNALAEEHNRYATLYNYISTHGYDRPGTYKYVVDHAITPPESGISSLPGPACAACNPAGNVSCPAGSLCCEADNTCYAPCNRGMWLPDTCVCKV
;
A
#
# COMPACT_ATOMS: atom_id res chain seq x y z
N MET A 1 -11.25 -27.78 -27.03
CA MET A 1 -10.41 -28.48 -26.03
C MET A 1 -9.06 -27.79 -25.92
N VAL A 2 -8.64 -27.51 -24.69
CA VAL A 2 -7.33 -26.92 -24.38
C VAL A 2 -6.58 -27.91 -23.50
N SER A 3 -5.29 -28.12 -23.79
CA SER A 3 -4.45 -29.02 -23.00
C SER A 3 -4.04 -28.36 -21.68
N CYS A 4 -4.12 -29.10 -20.58
CA CYS A 4 -3.62 -28.65 -19.29
C CYS A 4 -2.10 -28.51 -19.31
N ASP A 5 -1.58 -27.33 -18.96
CA ASP A 5 -0.15 -27.00 -18.98
C ASP A 5 0.68 -27.85 -17.99
N ARG A 6 0.03 -28.57 -17.06
CA ARG A 6 0.68 -29.51 -16.13
C ARG A 6 0.65 -30.97 -16.56
N CYS A 7 -0.53 -31.49 -16.91
CA CYS A 7 -0.73 -32.92 -17.15
C CYS A 7 -1.03 -33.29 -18.60
N GLY A 8 -1.17 -32.30 -19.49
CA GLY A 8 -1.44 -32.51 -20.91
C GLY A 8 -2.88 -32.92 -21.24
N LYS A 9 -3.72 -33.22 -20.24
CA LYS A 9 -5.12 -33.62 -20.43
C LYS A 9 -5.88 -32.54 -21.20
N GLU A 10 -6.53 -32.94 -22.28
CA GLU A 10 -7.43 -32.07 -23.04
C GLU A 10 -8.83 -32.13 -22.44
N GLU A 11 -9.33 -30.98 -22.00
CA GLU A 11 -10.70 -30.83 -21.57
C GLU A 11 -11.29 -29.54 -22.11
N ASP A 12 -12.62 -29.41 -22.06
CA ASP A 12 -13.33 -28.27 -22.65
C ASP A 12 -13.32 -27.03 -21.75
N ILE A 13 -12.72 -27.15 -20.56
CA ILE A 13 -12.77 -26.11 -19.52
C ILE A 13 -11.57 -25.17 -19.64
N ARG A 14 -11.85 -23.87 -19.80
CA ARG A 14 -10.86 -22.79 -19.66
C ARG A 14 -10.73 -22.44 -18.18
N MET A 15 -9.71 -22.97 -17.51
CA MET A 15 -9.35 -22.51 -16.18
C MET A 15 -7.94 -21.98 -16.17
N PHE A 16 -7.88 -20.68 -15.96
CA PHE A 16 -6.67 -19.89 -15.94
C PHE A 16 -6.24 -19.69 -14.49
N CYS A 17 -5.00 -20.02 -14.16
CA CYS A 17 -4.43 -19.65 -12.87
C CYS A 17 -4.11 -18.14 -12.90
N PRO A 18 -4.73 -17.32 -12.02
CA PRO A 18 -4.56 -15.88 -12.05
C PRO A 18 -3.15 -15.42 -11.64
N TYR A 19 -2.36 -16.31 -11.04
CA TYR A 19 -1.03 -16.01 -10.53
C TYR A 19 0.08 -16.30 -11.55
N CYS A 20 0.08 -17.50 -12.14
CA CYS A 20 1.12 -17.91 -13.10
C CYS A 20 0.70 -17.76 -14.57
N GLY A 21 -0.57 -17.48 -14.83
CA GLY A 21 -1.11 -17.34 -16.17
C GLY A 21 -1.27 -18.63 -16.99
N GLY A 22 -1.02 -19.79 -16.37
CA GLY A 22 -1.18 -21.10 -17.00
C GLY A 22 -2.63 -21.58 -17.04
N ARG A 23 -2.90 -22.57 -17.89
CA ARG A 23 -4.21 -23.21 -18.09
C ARG A 23 -4.20 -24.62 -17.50
N PHE A 24 -5.11 -24.90 -16.57
CA PHE A 24 -5.08 -26.13 -15.79
C PHE A 24 -6.41 -26.87 -15.79
N CYS A 25 -6.34 -28.20 -15.68
CA CYS A 25 -7.54 -29.01 -15.56
C CYS A 25 -8.19 -28.92 -14.18
N ALA A 26 -9.40 -29.45 -14.04
CA ALA A 26 -10.16 -29.47 -12.78
C ALA A 26 -9.41 -30.10 -11.58
N GLU A 27 -8.48 -31.02 -11.84
CA GLU A 27 -7.66 -31.71 -10.82
C GLU A 27 -6.41 -30.89 -10.42
N HIS A 28 -5.98 -29.95 -11.27
CA HIS A 28 -4.76 -29.16 -11.09
C HIS A 28 -5.04 -27.68 -10.77
N ARG A 29 -6.31 -27.28 -10.67
CA ARG A 29 -6.71 -25.90 -10.41
C ARG A 29 -6.66 -25.48 -8.94
N LEU A 30 -7.06 -26.34 -7.99
CA LEU A 30 -7.29 -25.97 -6.58
C LEU A 30 -7.10 -27.15 -5.60
N PRO A 31 -6.55 -26.89 -4.38
CA PRO A 31 -5.59 -25.80 -4.09
C PRO A 31 -4.42 -25.89 -5.07
N PRO A 32 -3.57 -24.86 -5.29
CA PRO A 32 -2.63 -24.78 -6.41
C PRO A 32 -1.93 -26.09 -6.70
N SER A 33 -2.58 -26.86 -7.58
CA SER A 33 -2.22 -28.19 -8.04
C SER A 33 -0.77 -28.26 -8.41
N HIS A 34 -0.34 -27.17 -9.02
CA HIS A 34 0.48 -27.11 -10.19
C HIS A 34 1.81 -26.39 -9.98
N ASP A 35 2.31 -26.40 -8.75
CA ASP A 35 3.56 -25.74 -8.35
C ASP A 35 3.58 -24.28 -8.80
N CYS A 36 2.54 -23.54 -8.39
CA CYS A 36 2.42 -22.12 -8.68
C CYS A 36 3.55 -21.34 -8.03
N ILE A 37 4.06 -20.29 -8.68
CA ILE A 37 5.18 -19.48 -8.15
C ILE A 37 4.85 -18.77 -6.82
N ASN A 38 3.56 -18.63 -6.50
CA ASN A 38 3.03 -18.10 -5.23
C ASN A 38 2.39 -19.20 -4.37
N GLY A 39 2.76 -20.47 -4.61
CA GLY A 39 2.10 -21.65 -4.08
C GLY A 39 2.48 -22.07 -2.67
N ASP A 40 3.26 -21.28 -1.92
CA ASP A 40 3.62 -21.62 -0.53
C ASP A 40 2.89 -20.75 0.51
N ASP A 41 2.20 -19.69 0.08
CA ASP A 41 1.54 -18.72 0.97
C ASP A 41 0.11 -19.13 1.42
N TRP A 42 -0.42 -20.27 0.96
CA TRP A 42 -1.83 -20.65 1.20
C TRP A 42 -2.06 -21.63 2.37
N TRP A 43 -1.02 -22.08 3.07
CA TRP A 43 -1.14 -23.16 4.07
C TRP A 43 -1.64 -22.74 5.47
N PHE A 44 -1.87 -21.45 5.74
CA PHE A 44 -2.23 -20.98 7.09
C PHE A 44 -3.73 -20.72 7.35
N ASP A 45 -4.61 -20.90 6.36
CA ASP A 45 -6.06 -20.75 6.53
C ASP A 45 -6.77 -22.08 6.85
N GLN A 46 -6.46 -22.69 7.99
CA GLN A 46 -7.41 -23.58 8.67
C GLN A 46 -7.78 -23.02 10.05
N PRO A 47 -9.08 -22.84 10.37
CA PRO A 47 -9.48 -22.50 11.73
C PRO A 47 -9.08 -23.63 12.68
N ALA A 48 -8.49 -23.25 13.80
CA ALA A 48 -8.08 -24.16 14.87
C ALA A 48 -9.20 -25.15 15.22
N ASN A 49 -8.83 -26.43 15.30
CA ASN A 49 -9.68 -27.55 15.71
C ASN A 49 -10.62 -27.19 16.86
N MET A 50 -11.93 -27.19 16.58
CA MET A 50 -12.96 -27.46 17.59
C MET A 50 -12.89 -28.95 17.95
N GLU A 51 -12.53 -29.24 19.19
CA GLU A 51 -12.67 -30.58 19.76
C GLU A 51 -14.14 -31.01 19.76
N THR A 52 -14.44 -32.16 19.16
CA THR A 52 -15.64 -32.93 19.52
C THR A 52 -15.22 -34.33 19.90
N GLY A 53 -15.37 -34.64 21.19
CA GLY A 53 -15.29 -35.99 21.71
C GLY A 53 -16.39 -36.85 21.10
N GLY A 54 -16.00 -38.00 20.54
CA GLY A 54 -16.93 -38.96 19.95
C GLY A 54 -16.19 -40.25 19.61
N ASN A 55 -16.08 -41.15 20.59
CA ASN A 55 -15.62 -42.52 20.41
C ASN A 55 -16.51 -43.21 19.37
N ASN A 56 -15.96 -43.61 18.22
CA ASN A 56 -16.45 -44.74 17.44
C ASN A 56 -15.32 -45.33 16.60
N ARG A 57 -14.87 -46.53 17.01
CA ARG A 57 -13.95 -47.40 16.26
C ARG A 57 -14.69 -48.02 15.08
N LEU A 58 -14.13 -47.91 13.88
CA LEU A 58 -14.18 -48.94 12.84
C LEU A 58 -12.83 -48.97 12.07
N PRO A 59 -12.42 -50.12 11.48
CA PRO A 59 -11.02 -50.51 11.39
C PRO A 59 -10.37 -50.39 10.00
N GLY A 60 -9.06 -50.14 10.00
CA GLY A 60 -8.07 -50.85 9.18
C GLY A 60 -7.88 -50.44 7.71
N ILE A 61 -6.94 -49.51 7.45
CA ILE A 61 -6.11 -49.55 6.25
C ILE A 61 -4.65 -49.26 6.66
N SER A 62 -3.76 -50.21 6.35
CA SER A 62 -2.33 -50.25 6.65
C SER A 62 -1.55 -49.13 5.95
N ARG A 63 -0.65 -48.45 6.68
CA ARG A 63 0.35 -47.51 6.15
C ARG A 63 1.50 -48.27 5.45
N PRO A 64 1.99 -47.83 4.27
CA PRO A 64 3.24 -48.33 3.69
C PRO A 64 4.48 -47.67 4.35
N PRO A 65 5.66 -48.30 4.27
CA PRO A 65 6.85 -47.95 5.05
C PRO A 65 7.60 -46.72 4.49
N GLN A 66 8.23 -45.98 5.40
CA GLN A 66 9.09 -44.82 5.11
C GLN A 66 10.36 -45.24 4.37
N THR A 67 10.67 -44.58 3.25
CA THR A 67 11.81 -44.86 2.38
C THR A 67 13.00 -43.93 2.68
N THR A 68 14.01 -44.48 3.33
CA THR A 68 15.38 -43.97 3.33
C THR A 68 16.07 -44.40 2.03
N ASP A 69 15.81 -43.76 0.88
CA ASP A 69 16.55 -44.07 -0.37
C ASP A 69 16.50 -43.00 -1.49
N ILE A 70 16.25 -41.73 -1.18
CA ILE A 70 16.19 -40.66 -2.22
C ILE A 70 17.55 -39.99 -2.50
N ALA A 71 18.56 -40.17 -1.63
CA ALA A 71 19.82 -39.45 -1.73
C ALA A 71 20.81 -39.97 -2.82
N ALA A 72 20.62 -41.19 -3.35
CA ALA A 72 21.54 -41.77 -4.33
C ALA A 72 21.19 -41.46 -5.81
N GLY A 73 19.91 -41.15 -6.11
CA GLY A 73 19.43 -40.92 -7.47
C GLY A 73 19.75 -39.53 -8.03
N GLN A 74 19.85 -38.51 -7.17
CA GLN A 74 20.03 -37.12 -7.61
C GLN A 74 21.48 -36.79 -7.98
N ARG A 75 22.48 -37.49 -7.42
CA ARG A 75 23.91 -37.27 -7.75
C ARG A 75 24.28 -37.69 -9.19
N LYS A 76 23.60 -38.68 -9.76
CA LYS A 76 23.83 -39.13 -11.16
C LYS A 76 23.21 -38.18 -12.20
N LYS A 77 22.15 -37.44 -11.84
CA LYS A 77 21.53 -36.44 -12.73
C LYS A 77 22.35 -35.15 -12.82
N MET A 78 22.90 -34.65 -11.71
CA MET A 78 23.77 -33.45 -11.75
C MET A 78 25.07 -33.65 -12.52
N ALA A 79 25.70 -34.84 -12.44
CA ALA A 79 26.94 -35.12 -13.17
C ALA A 79 26.77 -35.08 -14.70
N ARG A 80 25.59 -35.48 -15.21
CA ARG A 80 25.28 -35.42 -16.66
C ARG A 80 25.01 -34.01 -17.14
N VAL A 81 24.38 -33.17 -16.32
CA VAL A 81 24.11 -31.76 -16.63
C VAL A 81 25.42 -30.95 -16.68
N LEU A 82 26.32 -31.17 -15.72
CA LEU A 82 27.65 -30.52 -15.70
C LEU A 82 28.50 -30.90 -16.91
N ALA A 83 28.46 -32.18 -17.36
CA ALA A 83 29.20 -32.61 -18.54
C ALA A 83 28.71 -31.94 -19.83
N ILE A 84 27.40 -31.73 -19.99
CA ILE A 84 26.82 -31.05 -21.16
C ILE A 84 27.21 -29.56 -21.18
N ILE A 85 27.20 -28.90 -20.01
CA ILE A 85 27.62 -27.50 -19.89
C ILE A 85 29.09 -27.32 -20.26
N CYS A 86 29.97 -28.23 -19.83
CA CYS A 86 31.39 -28.20 -20.21
C CYS A 86 31.60 -28.39 -21.73
N ILE A 87 30.82 -29.25 -22.40
CA ILE A 87 30.90 -29.45 -23.85
C ILE A 87 30.44 -28.20 -24.61
N ILE A 88 29.36 -27.56 -24.17
CA ILE A 88 28.86 -26.31 -24.78
C ILE A 88 29.89 -25.19 -24.60
N ALA A 89 30.50 -25.07 -23.42
CA ALA A 89 31.55 -24.08 -23.17
C ALA A 89 32.78 -24.28 -24.07
N VAL A 90 33.19 -25.53 -24.32
CA VAL A 90 34.31 -25.84 -25.25
C VAL A 90 33.96 -25.50 -26.70
N ILE A 91 32.72 -25.72 -27.13
CA ILE A 91 32.26 -25.38 -28.49
C ILE A 91 32.22 -23.85 -28.69
N VAL A 92 31.78 -23.10 -27.68
CA VAL A 92 31.74 -21.63 -27.74
C VAL A 92 33.16 -21.03 -27.76
N ILE A 93 34.10 -21.61 -26.98
CA ILE A 93 35.49 -21.16 -26.95
C ILE A 93 36.24 -21.53 -28.24
N ALA A 94 35.94 -22.70 -28.84
CA ALA A 94 36.51 -23.11 -30.12
C ALA A 94 35.92 -22.31 -31.32
N GLY A 95 34.69 -21.81 -31.21
CA GLY A 95 34.03 -21.00 -32.24
C GLY A 95 34.54 -19.55 -32.34
N SER A 96 35.17 -19.02 -31.29
CA SER A 96 35.71 -17.65 -31.29
C SER A 96 37.07 -17.47 -31.98
N ALA A 97 37.64 -18.52 -32.58
CA ALA A 97 38.94 -18.46 -33.26
C ALA A 97 38.87 -18.29 -34.79
N ALA A 98 37.70 -18.09 -35.39
CA ALA A 98 37.55 -17.87 -36.83
C ALA A 98 36.59 -16.71 -37.14
N GLY A 99 37.13 -15.49 -37.26
CA GLY A 99 36.35 -14.35 -37.74
C GLY A 99 36.93 -12.97 -37.39
N LEU A 100 38.12 -12.63 -37.90
CA LEU A 100 38.59 -11.24 -38.01
C LEU A 100 38.55 -10.80 -39.48
N TRP A 101 38.40 -9.48 -39.67
CA TRP A 101 38.45 -8.67 -40.91
C TRP A 101 37.10 -8.26 -41.53
N ILE A 102 36.67 -7.02 -41.25
CA ILE A 102 36.76 -5.85 -42.16
C ILE A 102 36.29 -4.59 -41.39
N ALA A 103 37.14 -3.58 -41.35
CA ALA A 103 36.83 -2.21 -40.88
C ALA A 103 36.53 -1.32 -42.10
N GLY A 104 35.59 -0.37 -41.95
CA GLY A 104 35.21 0.55 -43.03
C GLY A 104 34.39 1.76 -42.57
N ILE A 105 35.09 2.71 -41.94
CA ILE A 105 34.96 4.18 -41.99
C ILE A 105 33.65 4.76 -42.57
N ILE A 106 32.87 5.48 -41.75
CA ILE A 106 32.08 6.66 -42.19
C ILE A 106 32.23 7.77 -41.15
N GLN A 107 32.93 8.85 -41.53
CA GLN A 107 32.85 10.17 -40.90
C GLN A 107 31.56 10.88 -41.36
N PRO A 108 31.08 11.89 -40.61
CA PRO A 108 30.48 13.05 -41.25
C PRO A 108 31.32 14.29 -41.00
N GLN A 109 31.85 14.86 -42.10
CA GLN A 109 32.33 16.23 -42.13
C GLN A 109 31.19 17.21 -42.39
N SER A 110 31.34 18.36 -41.73
CA SER A 110 30.80 19.68 -42.02
C SER A 110 30.37 19.97 -43.46
N GLN A 111 29.30 20.76 -43.62
CA GLN A 111 29.40 22.02 -44.37
C GLN A 111 28.51 23.10 -43.75
N ALA A 112 29.14 24.28 -43.60
CA ALA A 112 28.50 25.55 -43.38
C ALA A 112 27.83 26.02 -44.68
N GLY A 113 26.64 26.59 -44.56
CA GLY A 113 26.00 27.41 -45.58
C GLY A 113 25.50 28.69 -44.92
N GLN A 114 26.23 29.78 -45.13
CA GLN A 114 25.89 31.13 -44.68
C GLN A 114 24.83 31.79 -45.57
N LEU A 115 23.97 32.55 -44.91
CA LEU A 115 23.37 33.84 -45.30
C LEU A 115 22.39 33.87 -46.50
N ASN A 116 21.14 34.25 -46.21
CA ASN A 116 20.75 35.60 -46.60
C ASN A 116 19.66 36.21 -45.71
N THR A 117 19.92 37.46 -45.36
CA THR A 117 19.11 38.40 -44.58
C THR A 117 17.96 38.97 -45.39
N SER A 118 16.81 39.18 -44.76
CA SER A 118 15.84 40.22 -45.14
C SER A 118 15.02 40.59 -43.91
N GLY A 119 15.36 41.73 -43.32
CA GLY A 119 14.64 42.28 -42.18
C GLY A 119 13.25 42.76 -42.55
N ARG A 120 12.32 42.62 -41.62
CA ARG A 120 11.17 43.51 -41.54
C ARG A 120 10.78 43.73 -40.08
N GLN A 121 11.10 44.93 -39.65
CA GLN A 121 10.77 45.56 -38.39
C GLN A 121 9.27 45.88 -38.39
N LEU A 122 8.53 45.41 -37.38
CA LEU A 122 7.21 45.95 -37.06
C LEU A 122 7.10 46.17 -35.54
N THR A 123 6.88 47.45 -35.27
CA THR A 123 6.62 48.21 -34.06
C THR A 123 5.57 47.61 -33.12
N GLN A 124 5.81 47.76 -31.81
CA GLN A 124 4.80 47.74 -30.75
C GLN A 124 3.75 48.84 -30.96
N PRO A 125 2.55 48.66 -30.39
CA PRO A 125 1.81 49.79 -29.83
C PRO A 125 1.55 49.62 -28.33
N ALA A 126 1.44 50.80 -27.72
CA ALA A 126 1.32 51.07 -26.31
C ALA A 126 -0.09 50.81 -25.74
N SER A 127 -0.07 50.68 -24.41
CA SER A 127 -1.12 50.80 -23.40
C SER A 127 -2.41 51.55 -23.79
N ALA A 128 -3.55 50.92 -23.48
CA ALA A 128 -4.79 51.58 -23.12
C ALA A 128 -5.39 50.87 -21.88
N GLY A 129 -5.81 51.67 -20.90
CA GLY A 129 -6.14 51.23 -19.56
C GLY A 129 -7.45 50.45 -19.43
N SER A 130 -7.51 49.65 -18.38
CA SER A 130 -8.72 48.97 -17.92
C SER A 130 -9.08 49.43 -16.51
N ILE A 131 -10.34 49.84 -16.45
CA ILE A 131 -11.11 50.43 -15.38
C ILE A 131 -11.35 49.38 -14.29
N ALA A 132 -11.16 49.75 -13.02
CA ALA A 132 -11.44 48.91 -11.87
C ALA A 132 -12.96 48.69 -11.71
N ALA A 133 -13.38 47.43 -11.66
CA ALA A 133 -14.71 47.03 -11.21
C ALA A 133 -14.58 46.40 -9.82
N ALA A 134 -15.27 46.99 -8.84
CA ALA A 134 -15.29 46.57 -7.44
C ALA A 134 -16.03 45.23 -7.29
N ALA A 135 -15.40 44.28 -6.59
CA ALA A 135 -16.02 43.04 -6.14
C ALA A 135 -16.92 43.28 -4.91
N PRO A 136 -18.03 42.55 -4.76
CA PRO A 136 -18.93 42.70 -3.61
C PRO A 136 -18.29 42.15 -2.32
N THR A 137 -18.50 42.87 -1.22
CA THR A 137 -18.12 42.53 0.15
C THR A 137 -18.81 41.25 0.63
N PRO A 138 -18.10 40.26 1.20
CA PRO A 138 -18.72 39.13 1.87
C PRO A 138 -19.30 39.54 3.24
N ALA A 139 -20.48 38.99 3.56
CA ALA A 139 -21.17 39.14 4.83
C ALA A 139 -20.35 38.54 6.01
N PRO A 140 -20.54 39.04 7.24
CA PRO A 140 -19.76 38.58 8.40
C PRO A 140 -20.13 37.15 8.78
N VAL A 141 -19.16 36.25 8.68
CA VAL A 141 -19.24 34.89 9.22
C VAL A 141 -19.17 34.97 10.75
N LEU A 142 -20.20 34.46 11.42
CA LEU A 142 -20.26 34.33 12.87
C LEU A 142 -19.16 33.35 13.33
N LYS A 143 -18.07 33.87 13.90
CA LYS A 143 -17.00 33.05 14.47
C LYS A 143 -17.48 32.45 15.79
N VAL A 144 -17.94 31.20 15.75
CA VAL A 144 -18.05 30.38 16.96
C VAL A 144 -16.64 29.90 17.30
N PRO A 145 -16.06 30.25 18.45
CA PRO A 145 -14.76 29.71 18.84
C PRO A 145 -14.93 28.23 19.16
N VAL A 146 -14.56 27.36 18.23
CA VAL A 146 -14.26 25.96 18.55
C VAL A 146 -12.91 25.99 19.26
N THR A 147 -12.94 25.88 20.58
CA THR A 147 -11.73 25.68 21.38
C THR A 147 -11.19 24.28 21.07
N ILE A 148 -10.35 24.18 20.03
CA ILE A 148 -9.55 22.99 19.76
C ILE A 148 -8.58 22.89 20.93
N TRP A 149 -8.75 21.87 21.77
CA TRP A 149 -7.74 21.49 22.75
C TRP A 149 -6.54 20.93 21.99
N ILE A 150 -5.68 21.81 21.48
CA ILE A 150 -4.34 21.43 21.09
C ILE A 150 -3.66 21.10 22.41
N THR A 151 -3.63 19.81 22.78
CA THR A 151 -2.74 19.37 23.85
C THR A 151 -1.34 19.83 23.45
N PRO A 152 -0.67 20.68 24.24
CA PRO A 152 0.69 21.07 23.92
C PRO A 152 1.52 19.79 23.78
N VAL A 153 2.23 19.66 22.65
CA VAL A 153 3.22 18.59 22.47
C VAL A 153 4.12 18.64 23.70
N PRO A 154 4.20 17.57 24.52
CA PRO A 154 5.01 17.59 25.72
C PRO A 154 6.45 17.95 25.31
N THR A 155 6.97 19.00 25.93
CA THR A 155 8.36 19.41 25.72
C THR A 155 9.23 18.21 26.08
N PRO A 156 10.15 17.75 25.20
CA PRO A 156 11.00 16.62 25.53
C PRO A 156 11.68 16.90 26.88
N LEU A 157 11.63 15.92 27.79
CA LEU A 157 12.21 15.97 29.13
C LEU A 157 13.75 16.00 29.05
N ALA A 158 14.30 17.07 28.47
CA ALA A 158 15.71 17.26 28.26
C ALA A 158 16.44 17.28 29.61
N GLY A 159 17.35 16.32 29.81
CA GLY A 159 18.14 16.16 31.04
C GLY A 159 17.73 14.99 31.95
N VAL A 160 16.58 14.34 31.70
CA VAL A 160 16.09 13.17 32.46
C VAL A 160 16.11 11.90 31.59
N ILE A 161 15.97 12.08 30.28
CA ILE A 161 15.84 11.02 29.28
C ILE A 161 16.85 11.25 28.16
N SER A 162 17.73 10.29 27.90
CA SER A 162 18.56 10.24 26.69
C SER A 162 17.85 9.39 25.64
N TYR A 163 17.45 10.04 24.54
CA TYR A 163 16.80 9.39 23.41
C TYR A 163 17.83 8.81 22.42
N PRO A 164 17.39 7.90 21.53
CA PRO A 164 18.20 7.42 20.42
C PRO A 164 18.78 8.56 19.61
N HIS A 165 20.06 8.46 19.27
CA HIS A 165 20.72 9.41 18.39
C HIS A 165 21.88 8.73 17.66
N ILE A 166 22.21 9.24 16.49
CA ILE A 166 23.30 8.76 15.64
C ILE A 166 24.58 9.42 16.09
N ASN A 167 25.51 8.61 16.59
CA ASN A 167 26.90 9.01 16.76
C ASN A 167 27.66 8.65 15.49
N ALA A 168 27.76 9.59 14.55
CA ALA A 168 28.45 9.33 13.30
C ALA A 168 29.89 8.88 13.56
N ASP A 169 30.30 7.81 12.89
CA ASP A 169 31.63 7.25 13.00
C ASP A 169 32.67 8.13 12.25
N THR A 170 33.93 7.73 12.29
CA THR A 170 35.05 8.35 11.58
C THR A 170 35.26 7.78 10.17
N ALA A 171 34.49 6.75 9.80
CA ALA A 171 34.60 6.09 8.49
C ALA A 171 34.35 7.06 7.33
N GLY A 172 35.34 7.21 6.45
CA GLY A 172 35.23 8.01 5.23
C GLY A 172 34.44 7.32 4.11
N GLY A 173 34.03 8.12 3.13
CA GLY A 173 33.38 7.66 1.90
C GLY A 173 31.86 7.72 1.91
N THR A 174 31.26 7.29 0.82
CA THR A 174 29.81 7.35 0.60
C THR A 174 29.23 6.00 0.20
N ILE A 175 27.90 5.88 0.33
CA ILE A 175 27.13 4.75 -0.15
C ILE A 175 26.02 5.32 -1.03
N THR A 176 25.94 4.88 -2.27
CA THR A 176 24.83 5.22 -3.17
C THR A 176 23.90 4.03 -3.29
N ARG A 177 22.60 4.29 -3.19
CA ARG A 177 21.55 3.34 -3.52
C ARG A 177 20.63 3.94 -4.56
N ASN A 178 20.09 3.06 -5.39
CA ASN A 178 19.09 3.37 -6.39
C ASN A 178 18.00 2.30 -6.31
N TYR A 179 16.75 2.72 -6.18
CA TYR A 179 15.58 1.85 -6.11
C TYR A 179 14.66 2.14 -7.28
N THR A 180 14.21 1.09 -7.95
CA THR A 180 13.36 1.17 -9.13
C THR A 180 12.04 0.47 -8.84
N PHE A 181 10.93 1.17 -9.10
CA PHE A 181 9.59 0.67 -8.83
C PHE A 181 8.60 1.23 -9.85
N ARG A 182 7.42 0.60 -9.94
CA ARG A 182 6.33 1.10 -10.79
C ARG A 182 5.58 2.21 -10.06
N PHE A 183 5.28 3.27 -10.78
CA PHE A 183 4.42 4.36 -10.33
C PHE A 183 3.63 4.88 -11.53
N HIS A 184 2.30 4.89 -11.40
CA HIS A 184 1.38 5.04 -12.53
C HIS A 184 1.74 4.06 -13.67
N ASN A 185 1.81 4.55 -14.92
CA ASN A 185 2.17 3.77 -16.09
C ASN A 185 3.68 3.73 -16.38
N GLN A 186 4.54 4.18 -15.46
CA GLN A 186 5.98 4.27 -15.65
C GLN A 186 6.75 3.46 -14.59
N THR A 187 7.99 3.13 -14.93
CA THR A 187 8.98 2.65 -13.98
C THR A 187 9.91 3.80 -13.65
N VAL A 188 9.91 4.24 -12.40
CA VAL A 188 10.70 5.39 -11.91
C VAL A 188 11.84 4.91 -11.03
N SER A 189 12.84 5.77 -10.80
CA SER A 189 14.00 5.44 -9.97
C SER A 189 14.32 6.54 -8.97
N VAL A 190 14.49 6.17 -7.71
CA VAL A 190 14.87 7.06 -6.62
C VAL A 190 16.27 6.69 -6.16
N ALA A 191 17.19 7.64 -6.25
CA ALA A 191 18.57 7.46 -5.83
C ALA A 191 18.98 8.50 -4.80
N ALA A 192 19.80 8.08 -3.84
CA ALA A 192 20.45 8.98 -2.91
C ALA A 192 21.84 8.45 -2.52
N THR A 193 22.72 9.39 -2.20
CA THR A 193 24.06 9.12 -1.71
C THR A 193 24.14 9.55 -0.25
N VAL A 194 24.56 8.63 0.62
CA VAL A 194 24.71 8.88 2.06
C VAL A 194 26.16 8.76 2.48
N ASN A 195 26.54 9.47 3.55
CA ASN A 195 27.86 9.31 4.14
C ASN A 195 27.95 7.96 4.88
N ARG A 196 29.03 7.23 4.67
CA ARG A 196 29.26 5.93 5.34
C ARG A 196 29.38 6.08 6.85
N SER A 197 29.93 7.19 7.35
CA SER A 197 30.01 7.46 8.79
C SER A 197 28.65 7.51 9.47
N VAL A 198 27.64 8.10 8.81
CA VAL A 198 26.29 8.23 9.32
C VAL A 198 25.61 6.87 9.38
N TYR A 199 25.72 6.08 8.32
CA TYR A 199 25.17 4.72 8.28
C TYR A 199 25.80 3.80 9.34
N ASN A 200 27.13 3.80 9.46
CA ASN A 200 27.83 3.03 10.49
C ASN A 200 27.46 3.52 11.90
N GLY A 201 27.40 4.85 12.08
CA GLY A 201 26.99 5.47 13.33
C GLY A 201 25.57 5.13 13.75
N ALA A 202 24.65 4.97 12.79
CA ALA A 202 23.28 4.53 13.04
C ALA A 202 23.25 3.05 13.48
N LYS A 203 24.02 2.18 12.81
CA LYS A 203 24.13 0.76 13.17
C LYS A 203 24.68 0.53 14.58
N ASN A 204 25.61 1.38 15.01
CA ASN A 204 26.26 1.28 16.31
C ASN A 204 25.69 2.25 17.36
N GLY A 205 24.68 3.04 16.97
CA GLY A 205 24.14 4.12 17.78
C GLY A 205 23.29 3.64 18.95
N GLN A 206 22.97 4.56 19.85
CA GLN A 206 22.03 4.28 20.95
C GLN A 206 20.63 4.06 20.36
N ARG A 207 20.03 2.88 20.55
CA ARG A 207 18.67 2.53 20.05
C ARG A 207 17.61 2.46 21.15
N THR A 208 18.05 2.50 22.40
CA THR A 208 17.20 2.43 23.59
C THR A 208 17.19 3.76 24.30
N ILE A 209 16.25 3.91 25.22
CA ILE A 209 16.18 5.10 26.07
C ILE A 209 17.00 4.84 27.33
N VAL A 210 17.79 5.82 27.75
CA VAL A 210 18.41 5.83 29.08
C VAL A 210 17.67 6.85 29.93
N MET A 211 16.98 6.40 30.97
CA MET A 211 16.25 7.26 31.91
C MET A 211 16.90 7.22 33.28
N ASN A 212 17.01 8.37 33.94
CA ASN A 212 17.48 8.46 35.33
C ASN A 212 16.36 8.26 36.37
N ARG A 213 15.10 8.08 35.93
CA ARG A 213 13.90 7.91 36.77
C ARG A 213 13.18 6.61 36.42
N GLN A 214 12.75 5.85 37.42
CA GLN A 214 12.14 4.51 37.27
C GLN A 214 10.69 4.49 36.74
N SER A 215 10.02 5.63 36.49
CA SER A 215 8.57 5.64 36.29
C SER A 215 8.05 6.79 35.43
N ALA A 216 8.60 7.01 34.23
CA ALA A 216 7.92 7.81 33.22
C ALA A 216 6.88 6.94 32.52
N ASP A 217 5.63 7.41 32.43
CA ASP A 217 4.59 6.71 31.67
C ASP A 217 5.04 6.61 30.19
N ARG A 218 4.77 5.47 29.55
CA ARG A 218 5.06 5.26 28.12
C ARG A 218 4.42 6.32 27.25
N TYR A 219 3.23 6.80 27.61
CA TYR A 219 2.59 7.90 26.88
C TYR A 219 3.42 9.20 26.89
N GLU A 220 4.26 9.41 27.91
CA GLU A 220 5.11 10.60 28.04
C GLU A 220 6.40 10.49 27.23
N TRP A 221 7.06 9.33 27.24
CA TRP A 221 8.37 9.18 26.56
C TRP A 221 8.30 8.63 25.15
N ALA A 222 7.25 7.87 24.79
CA ALA A 222 7.15 7.22 23.48
C ALA A 222 7.17 8.23 22.31
N PRO A 223 6.45 9.38 22.36
CA PRO A 223 6.55 10.37 21.31
C PRO A 223 7.99 10.85 21.08
N GLY A 224 8.72 11.17 22.15
CA GLY A 224 10.12 11.59 22.07
C GLY A 224 11.03 10.49 21.51
N TYR A 225 10.80 9.24 21.92
CA TYR A 225 11.56 8.09 21.45
C TYR A 225 11.44 7.86 19.94
N PHE A 226 10.21 7.80 19.42
CA PHE A 226 9.99 7.55 18.01
C PHE A 226 10.41 8.75 17.14
N ARG A 227 10.16 9.98 17.62
CA ARG A 227 10.62 11.19 16.93
C ARG A 227 12.14 11.26 16.83
N ALA A 228 12.88 10.77 17.81
CA ALA A 228 14.33 10.79 17.78
C ALA A 228 14.91 9.99 16.59
N PHE A 229 14.27 8.91 16.14
CA PHE A 229 14.67 8.21 14.92
C PHE A 229 14.42 9.03 13.65
N VAL A 230 13.34 9.79 13.61
CA VAL A 230 12.91 10.55 12.42
C VAL A 230 13.65 11.89 12.30
N ASP A 231 13.87 12.56 13.42
CA ASP A 231 14.33 13.95 13.53
C ASP A 231 15.85 14.07 13.76
N ASP A 232 16.60 12.97 13.82
CA ASP A 232 18.07 13.01 13.97
C ASP A 232 18.74 13.75 12.79
N ARG A 233 19.42 14.86 13.11
CA ARG A 233 20.03 15.78 12.13
C ARG A 233 21.12 15.14 11.29
N GLN A 234 21.76 14.05 11.75
CA GLN A 234 22.77 13.35 10.97
C GLN A 234 22.18 12.73 9.69
N GLN A 235 20.85 12.58 9.62
CA GLN A 235 20.13 12.04 8.47
C GLN A 235 19.66 13.12 7.48
N ASP A 236 19.90 14.41 7.74
CA ASP A 236 19.42 15.49 6.85
C ASP A 236 19.97 15.37 5.41
N GLY A 237 21.19 14.85 5.28
CA GLY A 237 21.78 14.54 3.97
C GLY A 237 21.04 13.43 3.21
N LEU A 238 20.60 12.37 3.90
CA LEU A 238 19.77 11.32 3.32
C LEU A 238 18.45 11.90 2.81
N TYR A 239 17.73 12.60 3.68
CA TYR A 239 16.41 13.14 3.34
C TYR A 239 16.50 14.13 2.20
N THR A 240 17.50 15.01 2.19
CA THR A 240 17.72 15.97 1.10
C THR A 240 18.00 15.27 -0.23
N GLY A 241 18.83 14.22 -0.22
CA GLY A 241 19.11 13.42 -1.43
C GLY A 241 17.85 12.75 -1.99
N LEU A 242 17.10 12.07 -1.13
CA LEU A 242 15.84 11.40 -1.51
C LEU A 242 14.79 12.39 -2.02
N ILE A 243 14.54 13.47 -1.27
CA ILE A 243 13.57 14.50 -1.64
C ILE A 243 13.95 15.13 -2.98
N THR A 244 15.24 15.38 -3.23
CA THR A 244 15.69 15.92 -4.52
C THR A 244 15.31 14.97 -5.66
N SER A 245 15.64 13.68 -5.53
CA SER A 245 15.28 12.66 -6.53
C SER A 245 13.76 12.55 -6.74
N LEU A 246 12.98 12.57 -5.65
CA LEU A 246 11.52 12.48 -5.70
C LEU A 246 10.88 13.73 -6.33
N ARG A 247 11.40 14.93 -6.03
CA ARG A 247 10.94 16.19 -6.64
C ARG A 247 11.24 16.25 -8.14
N THR A 248 12.34 15.66 -8.60
CA THR A 248 12.61 15.52 -10.04
C THR A 248 11.51 14.72 -10.72
N ILE A 249 11.17 13.52 -10.20
CA ILE A 249 10.08 12.69 -10.73
C ILE A 249 8.75 13.46 -10.70
N ARG A 250 8.46 14.15 -9.58
CA ARG A 250 7.27 14.99 -9.43
C ARG A 250 7.13 16.01 -10.55
N GLN A 251 8.22 16.70 -10.89
CA GLN A 251 8.24 17.75 -11.92
C GLN A 251 8.10 17.15 -13.33
N GLU A 252 8.80 16.07 -13.62
CA GLU A 252 8.77 15.40 -14.92
C GLU A 252 7.39 14.81 -15.22
N MET A 253 6.77 14.17 -14.22
CA MET A 253 5.43 13.58 -14.34
C MET A 253 4.29 14.58 -14.08
N LYS A 254 4.60 15.81 -13.64
CA LYS A 254 3.65 16.87 -13.30
C LYS A 254 2.61 16.46 -12.24
N LEU A 255 3.09 15.78 -11.20
CA LEU A 255 2.22 15.23 -10.14
C LEU A 255 1.60 16.33 -9.28
N SER A 256 0.33 16.15 -8.95
CA SER A 256 -0.39 16.89 -7.90
C SER A 256 0.23 16.66 -6.51
N ASP A 257 -0.25 17.39 -5.49
CA ASP A 257 0.18 17.15 -4.12
C ASP A 257 -0.23 15.75 -3.62
N ASP A 258 -1.37 15.22 -4.03
CA ASP A 258 -1.81 13.86 -3.66
C ASP A 258 -0.96 12.80 -4.35
N GLU A 259 -0.78 12.90 -5.68
CA GLU A 259 0.05 11.95 -6.43
C GLU A 259 1.52 12.01 -5.99
N TYR A 260 2.01 13.17 -5.56
CA TYR A 260 3.36 13.29 -5.04
C TYR A 260 3.51 12.61 -3.67
N LEU A 261 2.52 12.73 -2.78
CA LEU A 261 2.49 11.98 -1.54
C LEU A 261 2.50 10.47 -1.82
N GLU A 262 1.68 10.03 -2.77
CA GLU A 262 1.59 8.63 -3.19
C GLU A 262 2.91 8.14 -3.79
N LEU A 263 3.63 8.94 -4.58
CA LEU A 263 4.97 8.60 -5.08
C LEU A 263 5.95 8.32 -3.93
N ILE A 264 5.95 9.17 -2.89
CA ILE A 264 6.79 9.00 -1.71
C ILE A 264 6.40 7.73 -0.95
N ALA A 265 5.10 7.48 -0.79
CA ALA A 265 4.56 6.30 -0.13
C ALA A 265 4.96 5.02 -0.87
N VAL A 266 4.70 4.94 -2.17
CA VAL A 266 5.01 3.78 -3.02
C VAL A 266 6.51 3.50 -3.04
N PHE A 267 7.36 4.53 -3.07
CA PHE A 267 8.81 4.35 -2.93
C PHE A 267 9.15 3.55 -1.67
N VAL A 268 8.65 3.97 -0.49
CA VAL A 268 8.97 3.29 0.77
C VAL A 268 8.28 1.91 0.86
N GLN A 269 7.03 1.81 0.41
CA GLN A 269 6.30 0.54 0.35
C GLN A 269 7.02 -0.49 -0.54
N SER A 270 7.71 -0.04 -1.59
CA SER A 270 8.45 -0.91 -2.52
C SER A 270 9.77 -1.48 -1.97
N LEU A 271 10.29 -0.95 -0.86
CA LEU A 271 11.43 -1.55 -0.16
C LEU A 271 11.04 -2.94 0.38
N GLU A 272 12.00 -3.86 0.49
CA GLU A 272 11.73 -5.22 0.96
C GLU A 272 11.26 -5.19 2.44
N TYR A 273 10.34 -6.07 2.80
CA TYR A 273 9.92 -6.24 4.19
C TYR A 273 10.90 -7.17 4.91
N ASP A 274 11.40 -6.76 6.08
CA ASP A 274 12.36 -7.56 6.83
C ASP A 274 11.67 -8.57 7.78
N ASP A 275 11.15 -9.67 7.21
CA ASP A 275 10.48 -10.73 7.99
C ASP A 275 11.37 -11.32 9.10
N ALA A 276 12.67 -11.43 8.84
CA ALA A 276 13.63 -11.94 9.82
C ALA A 276 13.78 -10.96 11.00
N GLY A 277 13.85 -9.66 10.70
CA GLY A 277 13.83 -8.59 11.69
C GLY A 277 12.52 -8.56 12.48
N ALA A 278 11.38 -8.71 11.81
CA ALA A 278 10.06 -8.68 12.46
C ALA A 278 9.87 -9.82 13.48
N ARG A 279 10.50 -10.98 13.25
CA ARG A 279 10.50 -12.12 14.18
C ARG A 279 11.51 -11.96 15.32
N ASN A 280 12.49 -11.06 15.17
CA ASN A 280 13.52 -10.82 16.17
C ASN A 280 13.15 -9.60 17.04
N LEU A 281 12.43 -9.85 18.12
CA LEU A 281 11.97 -8.80 19.04
C LEU A 281 13.12 -8.00 19.70
N ASP A 282 14.36 -8.52 19.65
CA ASP A 282 15.54 -7.89 20.26
C ASP A 282 16.31 -6.97 19.29
N SER A 283 15.96 -6.92 17.99
CA SER A 283 16.74 -6.12 17.02
C SER A 283 16.60 -4.60 17.19
N GLY A 284 15.56 -4.16 17.91
CA GLY A 284 15.21 -2.75 18.07
C GLY A 284 14.83 -2.06 16.76
N ASN A 285 14.47 -0.78 16.88
CA ASN A 285 14.16 0.09 15.73
C ASN A 285 15.44 0.49 14.98
N ARG A 286 15.33 0.66 13.67
CA ARG A 286 16.39 1.19 12.80
C ARG A 286 16.16 2.66 12.49
N PHE A 287 17.25 3.40 12.31
CA PHE A 287 17.17 4.74 11.74
C PHE A 287 16.86 4.68 10.24
N PRO A 288 16.13 5.67 9.68
CA PRO A 288 15.83 5.79 8.25
C PRO A 288 17.03 5.56 7.30
N VAL A 289 18.24 5.99 7.67
CA VAL A 289 19.47 5.75 6.90
C VAL A 289 19.83 4.27 6.79
N GLU A 290 19.57 3.48 7.82
CA GLU A 290 19.78 2.03 7.79
C GLU A 290 18.76 1.38 6.86
N THR A 291 17.47 1.74 7.01
CA THR A 291 16.37 1.24 6.16
C THR A 291 16.64 1.51 4.68
N PHE A 292 17.08 2.73 4.36
CA PHE A 292 17.42 3.11 2.98
C PHE A 292 18.66 2.39 2.46
N VAL A 293 19.74 2.27 3.24
CA VAL A 293 20.99 1.65 2.76
C VAL A 293 20.86 0.13 2.61
N ASP A 294 20.15 -0.50 3.56
CA ASP A 294 19.93 -1.94 3.58
C ASP A 294 18.80 -2.35 2.61
N GLY A 295 17.97 -1.40 2.17
CA GLY A 295 16.90 -1.61 1.20
C GLY A 295 15.69 -2.38 1.74
N ARG A 296 15.59 -2.48 3.07
CA ARG A 296 14.56 -3.26 3.76
C ARG A 296 14.32 -2.77 5.19
N GLY A 297 13.14 -3.05 5.72
CA GLY A 297 12.79 -2.73 7.10
C GLY A 297 11.48 -3.38 7.54
N VAL A 298 11.23 -3.39 8.85
CA VAL A 298 9.92 -3.78 9.41
C VAL A 298 8.93 -2.61 9.35
N CYS A 299 7.70 -2.80 9.84
CA CYS A 299 6.65 -1.77 9.78
C CYS A 299 7.08 -0.44 10.44
N GLY A 300 7.76 -0.49 11.58
CA GLY A 300 8.32 0.69 12.25
C GLY A 300 9.41 1.39 11.44
N ASP A 301 10.43 0.64 10.98
CA ASP A 301 11.57 1.16 10.21
C ASP A 301 11.12 1.89 8.93
N LYS A 302 10.17 1.29 8.21
CA LYS A 302 9.57 1.87 7.01
C LYS A 302 8.71 3.09 7.33
N SER A 303 7.95 3.04 8.42
CA SER A 303 7.15 4.19 8.90
C SER A 303 8.04 5.39 9.25
N PHE A 304 9.18 5.20 9.91
CA PHE A 304 10.09 6.32 10.21
C PHE A 304 10.62 6.99 8.94
N LEU A 305 11.03 6.21 7.95
CA LEU A 305 11.52 6.74 6.67
C LEU A 305 10.41 7.50 5.92
N LEU A 306 9.23 6.90 5.78
CA LEU A 306 8.11 7.53 5.07
C LEU A 306 7.67 8.82 5.76
N ALA A 307 7.46 8.78 7.08
CA ALA A 307 7.01 9.94 7.81
C ALA A 307 8.04 11.08 7.78
N GLY A 308 9.33 10.75 7.88
CA GLY A 308 10.41 11.74 7.79
C GLY A 308 10.50 12.45 6.44
N LEU A 309 10.21 11.72 5.34
CA LEU A 309 10.12 12.31 4.00
C LEU A 309 8.89 13.22 3.86
N LEU A 310 7.71 12.75 4.26
CA LEU A 310 6.46 13.49 4.15
C LEU A 310 6.43 14.75 5.02
N ALA A 311 6.93 14.68 6.25
CA ALA A 311 7.01 15.83 7.16
C ALA A 311 7.91 16.95 6.57
N ARG A 312 9.03 16.57 5.94
CA ARG A 312 9.95 17.52 5.27
C ARG A 312 9.35 18.11 3.98
N GLU A 313 8.45 17.37 3.33
CA GLU A 313 7.59 17.88 2.24
C GLU A 313 6.32 18.61 2.71
N ARG A 314 6.23 18.94 4.01
CA ARG A 314 5.19 19.78 4.63
C ARG A 314 3.78 19.18 4.61
N TYR A 315 3.66 17.86 4.51
CA TYR A 315 2.41 17.16 4.82
C TYR A 315 2.19 17.08 6.33
N ASP A 316 0.93 17.18 6.77
CA ASP A 316 0.53 16.90 8.14
C ASP A 316 0.43 15.38 8.30
N VAL A 317 1.42 14.81 8.99
CA VAL A 317 1.66 13.37 9.09
C VAL A 317 1.87 12.98 10.54
N ALA A 318 1.43 11.79 10.91
CA ALA A 318 1.63 11.21 12.23
C ALA A 318 2.08 9.74 12.11
N LEU A 319 2.77 9.24 13.13
CA LEU A 319 2.88 7.80 13.33
C LEU A 319 1.63 7.31 14.06
N LEU A 320 1.08 6.18 13.61
CA LEU A 320 0.00 5.46 14.28
C LEU A 320 0.59 4.20 14.93
N LEU A 321 0.73 4.22 16.25
CA LEU A 321 1.30 3.12 17.02
C LEU A 321 0.21 2.21 17.59
N PHE A 322 0.16 0.98 17.11
CA PHE A 322 -0.74 -0.08 17.59
C PHE A 322 0.03 -1.01 18.51
N GLU A 323 0.14 -0.63 19.78
CA GLU A 323 0.95 -1.35 20.76
C GLU A 323 0.53 -2.82 20.97
N PRO A 324 -0.78 -3.16 21.13
CA PRO A 324 -1.19 -4.55 21.31
C PRO A 324 -0.83 -5.45 20.12
N GLU A 325 -0.96 -4.92 18.91
CA GLU A 325 -0.65 -5.59 17.65
C GLU A 325 0.83 -5.53 17.27
N LYS A 326 1.65 -4.78 18.03
CA LYS A 326 3.06 -4.47 17.71
C LYS A 326 3.22 -3.98 16.27
N HIS A 327 2.29 -3.15 15.81
CA HIS A 327 2.29 -2.59 14.46
C HIS A 327 2.45 -1.09 14.47
N MET A 328 3.04 -0.56 13.40
CA MET A 328 3.14 0.86 13.16
C MET A 328 2.75 1.16 11.72
N ALA A 329 1.91 2.19 11.56
CA ALA A 329 1.49 2.70 10.28
C ALA A 329 1.63 4.23 10.25
N ILE A 330 1.29 4.82 9.12
CA ILE A 330 1.27 6.27 8.93
C ILE A 330 -0.16 6.79 9.01
N GLY A 331 -0.32 7.94 9.66
CA GLY A 331 -1.52 8.77 9.61
C GLY A 331 -1.25 9.97 8.72
N ILE A 332 -2.09 10.20 7.71
CA ILE A 332 -2.03 11.38 6.82
C ILE A 332 -3.24 12.25 7.07
N ARG A 333 -3.05 13.54 7.27
CA ARG A 333 -4.20 14.45 7.41
C ARG A 333 -4.98 14.41 6.11
N ALA A 334 -6.27 14.11 6.22
CA ALA A 334 -7.17 14.11 5.09
C ALA A 334 -8.39 15.00 5.37
N ASP A 335 -9.12 15.37 4.32
CA ASP A 335 -10.35 16.14 4.47
C ASP A 335 -11.50 15.28 5.02
N HIS A 336 -11.54 14.01 4.63
CA HIS A 336 -12.49 12.98 5.09
C HIS A 336 -11.73 11.67 5.46
N ASP A 337 -12.45 10.63 5.88
CA ASP A 337 -11.88 9.30 6.21
C ASP A 337 -10.88 9.27 7.37
N ASP A 338 -11.35 9.78 8.50
CA ASP A 338 -10.68 9.64 9.79
C ASP A 338 -10.63 8.16 10.21
N TYR A 339 -9.42 7.61 10.27
CA TYR A 339 -9.19 6.29 10.84
C TYR A 339 -9.42 6.33 12.36
N ARG A 340 -10.56 5.75 12.81
CA ARG A 340 -10.88 5.56 14.24
C ARG A 340 -10.82 6.84 15.09
N ASN A 341 -11.29 7.96 14.54
CA ASN A 341 -11.31 9.27 15.23
C ASN A 341 -9.90 9.78 15.63
N THR A 342 -8.87 9.37 14.90
CA THR A 342 -7.49 9.85 15.06
C THR A 342 -7.24 11.19 14.37
N SER A 343 -8.17 11.64 13.53
CA SER A 343 -8.06 12.82 12.67
C SER A 343 -7.16 12.62 11.43
N TYR A 344 -6.71 11.39 11.18
CA TYR A 344 -5.80 11.02 10.11
C TYR A 344 -6.36 9.83 9.31
N ALA A 345 -6.18 9.85 7.98
CA ALA A 345 -6.36 8.67 7.13
C ALA A 345 -5.20 7.69 7.36
N PHE A 346 -5.50 6.40 7.38
CA PHE A 346 -4.52 5.34 7.57
C PHE A 346 -3.71 5.09 6.29
N LEU A 347 -2.41 4.84 6.41
CA LEU A 347 -1.54 4.44 5.31
C LEU A 347 -0.58 3.33 5.77
N GLU A 348 -0.71 2.17 5.13
CA GLU A 348 0.17 1.01 5.38
C GLU A 348 1.54 1.20 4.71
N THR A 349 2.61 0.67 5.30
CA THR A 349 3.99 0.81 4.80
C THR A 349 4.62 -0.51 4.36
N THR A 350 4.05 -1.65 4.75
CA THR A 350 4.59 -2.99 4.49
C THR A 350 4.23 -3.53 3.12
N LYS A 351 3.09 -3.12 2.54
CA LYS A 351 2.67 -3.45 1.18
C LYS A 351 2.23 -2.18 0.47
N VAL A 352 2.30 -2.21 -0.87
CA VAL A 352 1.78 -1.11 -1.68
C VAL A 352 0.26 -1.04 -1.50
N SER A 353 -0.22 0.08 -0.97
CA SER A 353 -1.63 0.30 -0.68
C SER A 353 -2.00 1.77 -0.87
N PHE A 354 -3.29 2.03 -1.04
CA PHE A 354 -3.85 3.38 -1.10
C PHE A 354 -3.93 4.02 0.28
N VAL A 355 -3.87 5.35 0.32
CA VAL A 355 -4.20 6.14 1.52
C VAL A 355 -5.66 5.90 1.89
N GLY A 356 -5.98 5.79 3.18
CA GLY A 356 -7.33 5.55 3.68
C GLY A 356 -7.79 4.08 3.61
N VAL A 357 -7.18 3.25 2.76
CA VAL A 357 -7.56 1.84 2.63
C VAL A 357 -6.80 0.99 3.64
N VAL A 358 -7.53 0.42 4.59
CA VAL A 358 -6.98 -0.44 5.64
C VAL A 358 -7.09 -1.91 5.23
N PRO A 359 -5.98 -2.64 5.06
CA PRO A 359 -6.04 -4.06 4.77
C PRO A 359 -6.63 -4.86 5.94
N ASP A 360 -7.43 -5.89 5.64
CA ASP A 360 -7.96 -6.82 6.66
C ASP A 360 -6.85 -7.52 7.46
N HIS A 361 -5.77 -7.87 6.74
CA HIS A 361 -4.58 -8.53 7.27
C HIS A 361 -3.33 -7.81 6.80
N LEU A 362 -2.46 -7.50 7.74
CA LEU A 362 -1.17 -6.86 7.50
C LEU A 362 -0.05 -7.91 7.44
N GLY A 363 1.18 -7.48 7.18
CA GLY A 363 2.34 -8.37 7.22
C GLY A 363 2.39 -9.18 8.53
N GLY A 364 2.57 -10.50 8.44
CA GLY A 364 2.53 -11.40 9.59
C GLY A 364 1.12 -11.70 10.13
N ASP A 365 0.08 -11.56 9.29
CA ASP A 365 -1.34 -11.84 9.59
C ASP A 365 -1.95 -11.02 10.74
N ILE A 366 -1.38 -9.83 10.97
CA ILE A 366 -1.85 -8.90 12.00
C ILE A 366 -3.20 -8.30 11.59
N ILE A 367 -4.17 -8.32 12.52
CA ILE A 367 -5.47 -7.65 12.39
C ILE A 367 -5.53 -6.51 13.41
N LEU A 368 -5.70 -5.28 12.95
CA LEU A 368 -5.75 -4.10 13.82
C LEU A 368 -7.09 -3.99 14.55
N LYS A 369 -7.08 -4.04 15.88
CA LYS A 369 -8.27 -3.93 16.74
C LYS A 369 -8.18 -2.78 17.75
N SER A 370 -6.97 -2.40 18.14
CA SER A 370 -6.73 -1.31 19.10
C SER A 370 -6.85 0.10 18.48
N THR A 371 -7.15 1.09 19.31
CA THR A 371 -6.99 2.51 18.92
C THR A 371 -5.50 2.86 18.98
N PRO A 372 -4.92 3.45 17.92
CA PRO A 372 -3.50 3.76 17.93
C PRO A 372 -3.18 4.95 18.83
N GLN A 373 -1.98 4.98 19.39
CA GLN A 373 -1.38 6.23 19.86
C GLN A 373 -0.95 7.06 18.65
N VAL A 374 -1.45 8.28 18.55
CA VAL A 374 -1.10 9.23 17.49
C VAL A 374 0.13 10.02 17.92
N ILE A 375 1.18 10.00 17.10
CA ILE A 375 2.43 10.75 17.31
C ILE A 375 2.63 11.69 16.12
N PRO A 376 2.15 12.94 16.21
CA PRO A 376 2.29 13.92 15.12
C PRO A 376 3.75 14.24 14.81
N LEU A 377 4.03 14.44 13.52
CA LEU A 377 5.34 14.75 12.98
C LEU A 377 5.30 16.03 12.14
N GLY A 378 6.22 16.94 12.45
CA GLY A 378 6.34 18.23 11.77
C GLY A 378 5.18 19.20 12.06
N GLU A 379 5.23 20.34 11.36
CA GLU A 379 4.20 21.40 11.38
C GLU A 379 3.67 21.61 9.94
N GLY A 380 3.64 20.54 9.16
CA GLY A 380 3.10 20.55 7.81
C GLY A 380 1.62 20.89 7.81
N GLY A 381 1.14 21.48 6.71
CA GLY A 381 -0.27 21.82 6.53
C GLY A 381 -0.89 21.20 5.28
N ARG A 382 -0.08 20.53 4.43
CA ARG A 382 -0.62 19.82 3.27
C ARG A 382 -1.36 18.58 3.73
N LYS A 383 -2.49 18.32 3.08
CA LYS A 383 -3.37 17.20 3.36
C LYS A 383 -3.48 16.31 2.12
N PHE A 384 -4.01 15.12 2.32
CA PHE A 384 -4.50 14.26 1.25
C PHE A 384 -5.96 14.58 0.95
N SER A 385 -6.28 14.89 -0.31
CA SER A 385 -7.63 15.32 -0.71
C SER A 385 -8.41 14.29 -1.54
N ALA A 386 -7.74 13.31 -2.14
CA ALA A 386 -8.36 12.29 -3.00
C ALA A 386 -8.99 11.12 -2.21
N THR A 387 -9.50 11.37 -1.00
CA THR A 387 -10.10 10.33 -0.15
C THR A 387 -11.33 9.67 -0.77
N ASP A 388 -12.15 10.44 -1.48
CA ASP A 388 -13.34 9.92 -2.17
C ASP A 388 -12.97 8.81 -3.18
N GLU A 389 -11.87 8.99 -3.90
CA GLU A 389 -11.39 7.99 -4.86
C GLU A 389 -10.86 6.74 -4.17
N THR A 390 -10.05 6.90 -3.11
CA THR A 390 -9.46 5.77 -2.39
C THR A 390 -10.51 4.97 -1.63
N THR A 391 -11.52 5.65 -1.08
CA THR A 391 -12.65 5.02 -0.39
C THR A 391 -13.51 4.25 -1.39
N TYR A 392 -13.80 4.83 -2.55
CA TYR A 392 -14.50 4.11 -3.61
C TYR A 392 -13.72 2.87 -4.09
N ILE A 393 -12.41 2.97 -4.29
CA ILE A 393 -11.55 1.82 -4.63
C ILE A 393 -11.62 0.75 -3.51
N GLY A 394 -11.51 1.17 -2.25
CA GLY A 394 -11.57 0.30 -1.08
C GLY A 394 -12.90 -0.46 -0.99
N ASP A 395 -14.02 0.25 -1.12
CA ASP A 395 -15.37 -0.31 -1.08
C ASP A 395 -15.58 -1.33 -2.20
N GLN A 396 -15.14 -1.02 -3.42
CA GLN A 396 -15.23 -1.94 -4.56
C GLN A 396 -14.36 -3.18 -4.38
N SER A 397 -13.16 -3.02 -3.81
CA SER A 397 -12.28 -4.13 -3.46
C SER A 397 -12.94 -5.07 -2.44
N GLN A 398 -13.49 -4.50 -1.36
CA GLN A 398 -14.16 -5.26 -0.31
C GLN A 398 -15.39 -5.98 -0.83
N MET A 399 -16.25 -5.28 -1.59
CA MET A 399 -17.43 -5.87 -2.22
C MET A 399 -17.04 -7.04 -3.14
N ALA A 400 -16.02 -6.87 -3.98
CA ALA A 400 -15.56 -7.91 -4.89
C ALA A 400 -15.05 -9.13 -4.12
N LYS A 401 -14.23 -8.92 -3.08
CA LYS A 401 -13.72 -9.98 -2.20
C LYS A 401 -14.86 -10.78 -1.58
N GLU A 402 -15.86 -10.11 -0.99
CA GLU A 402 -17.00 -10.78 -0.39
C GLU A 402 -17.83 -11.57 -1.41
N ARG A 403 -18.02 -11.02 -2.62
CA ARG A 403 -18.79 -11.69 -3.66
C ARG A 403 -18.06 -12.91 -4.20
N ILE A 404 -16.74 -12.85 -4.36
CA ILE A 404 -15.88 -13.99 -4.69
C ILE A 404 -16.11 -15.13 -3.68
N MET A 405 -15.95 -14.86 -2.38
CA MET A 405 -16.11 -15.88 -1.33
C MET A 405 -17.51 -16.53 -1.35
N ARG A 406 -18.56 -15.74 -1.59
CA ARG A 406 -19.93 -16.27 -1.73
C ARG A 406 -20.08 -17.14 -2.98
N LEU A 407 -19.63 -16.65 -4.13
CA LEU A 407 -19.74 -17.36 -5.41
C LEU A 407 -18.98 -18.68 -5.39
N GLU A 408 -17.81 -18.74 -4.77
CA GLU A 408 -17.07 -19.99 -4.59
C GLU A 408 -17.88 -21.07 -3.86
N LYS A 409 -18.64 -20.68 -2.82
CA LYS A 409 -19.55 -21.59 -2.11
C LYS A 409 -20.71 -22.05 -3.01
N GLU A 410 -21.30 -21.13 -3.78
CA GLU A 410 -22.40 -21.45 -4.70
C GLU A 410 -21.94 -22.36 -5.85
N ILE A 411 -20.75 -22.12 -6.40
CA ILE A 411 -20.12 -22.92 -7.46
C ILE A 411 -19.92 -24.36 -6.98
N ARG A 412 -19.34 -24.57 -5.78
CA ARG A 412 -19.17 -25.89 -5.17
C ARG A 412 -20.50 -26.65 -5.03
N SER A 413 -21.59 -25.93 -4.77
CA SER A 413 -22.92 -26.54 -4.63
C SER A 413 -23.65 -26.79 -5.97
N SER A 414 -23.12 -26.30 -7.10
CA SER A 414 -23.80 -26.32 -8.41
C SER A 414 -23.15 -27.28 -9.41
N GLU A 415 -22.25 -28.17 -8.97
CA GLU A 415 -21.44 -29.04 -9.85
C GLU A 415 -22.26 -29.96 -10.77
N SER A 416 -23.46 -30.37 -10.34
CA SER A 416 -24.36 -31.21 -11.15
C SER A 416 -25.19 -30.43 -12.17
N ASN A 417 -25.19 -29.10 -12.12
CA ASN A 417 -25.90 -28.23 -13.06
C ASN A 417 -24.91 -27.35 -13.84
N ILE A 418 -24.50 -27.83 -15.01
CA ILE A 418 -23.47 -27.19 -15.83
C ILE A 418 -23.83 -25.76 -16.25
N SER A 419 -25.11 -25.47 -16.54
CA SER A 419 -25.53 -24.13 -16.96
C SER A 419 -25.45 -23.13 -15.80
N ARG A 420 -25.92 -23.54 -14.61
CA ARG A 420 -25.78 -22.73 -13.39
C ARG A 420 -24.32 -22.54 -13.00
N TYR A 421 -23.53 -23.61 -13.06
CA TYR A 421 -22.10 -23.55 -12.81
C TYR A 421 -21.40 -22.53 -13.71
N ASN A 422 -21.64 -22.58 -15.03
CA ASN A 422 -21.00 -21.67 -15.98
C ASN A 422 -21.37 -20.21 -15.71
N ALA A 423 -22.63 -19.92 -15.42
CA ALA A 423 -23.07 -18.56 -15.10
C ALA A 423 -22.41 -18.02 -13.81
N LEU A 424 -22.33 -18.85 -12.76
CA LEU A 424 -21.67 -18.46 -11.50
C LEU A 424 -20.16 -18.27 -11.67
N ALA A 425 -19.52 -19.13 -12.48
CA ALA A 425 -18.09 -19.03 -12.77
C ALA A 425 -17.77 -17.76 -13.57
N GLU A 426 -18.61 -17.38 -14.53
CA GLU A 426 -18.47 -16.12 -15.27
C GLU A 426 -18.60 -14.91 -14.34
N GLU A 427 -19.60 -14.91 -13.45
CA GLU A 427 -19.75 -13.86 -12.45
C GLU A 427 -18.54 -13.78 -11.52
N HIS A 428 -18.06 -14.92 -11.01
CA HIS A 428 -16.89 -15.02 -10.15
C HIS A 428 -15.66 -14.40 -10.83
N ASN A 429 -15.44 -14.73 -12.11
CA ASN A 429 -14.30 -14.21 -12.86
C ASN A 429 -14.34 -12.69 -13.01
N ARG A 430 -15.53 -12.08 -13.14
CA ARG A 430 -15.65 -10.61 -13.20
C ARG A 430 -15.19 -9.94 -11.90
N TYR A 431 -15.67 -10.42 -10.75
CA TYR A 431 -15.26 -9.88 -9.44
C TYR A 431 -13.79 -10.18 -9.14
N ALA A 432 -13.31 -11.39 -9.46
CA ALA A 432 -11.91 -11.75 -9.30
C ALA A 432 -10.98 -10.85 -10.14
N THR A 433 -11.39 -10.52 -11.38
CA THR A 433 -10.64 -9.59 -12.24
C THR A 433 -10.56 -8.20 -11.61
N LEU A 434 -11.68 -7.67 -11.11
CA LEU A 434 -11.73 -6.37 -10.45
C LEU A 434 -10.85 -6.34 -9.19
N TYR A 435 -11.02 -7.32 -8.30
CA TYR A 435 -10.23 -7.43 -7.06
C TYR A 435 -8.73 -7.54 -7.34
N ASN A 436 -8.36 -8.43 -8.27
CA ASN A 436 -6.96 -8.63 -8.65
C ASN A 436 -6.36 -7.36 -9.25
N TYR A 437 -7.11 -6.64 -10.09
CA TYR A 437 -6.65 -5.37 -10.65
C TYR A 437 -6.35 -4.36 -9.53
N ILE A 438 -7.30 -4.12 -8.62
CA ILE A 438 -7.11 -3.19 -7.50
C ILE A 438 -5.89 -3.60 -6.65
N SER A 439 -5.79 -4.88 -6.28
CA SER A 439 -4.70 -5.38 -5.42
C SER A 439 -3.31 -5.29 -6.05
N THR A 440 -3.22 -5.27 -7.39
CA THR A 440 -1.95 -5.25 -8.13
C THR A 440 -1.60 -3.88 -8.69
N HIS A 441 -2.48 -2.88 -8.57
CA HIS A 441 -2.29 -1.51 -9.09
C HIS A 441 -2.33 -0.44 -7.99
N GLY A 442 -2.01 -0.82 -6.75
CA GLY A 442 -1.87 0.09 -5.60
C GLY A 442 -0.92 1.29 -5.81
N TYR A 443 -0.09 1.26 -6.85
CA TYR A 443 0.86 2.30 -7.24
C TYR A 443 0.31 3.33 -8.25
N ASP A 444 -0.96 3.23 -8.63
CA ASP A 444 -1.62 4.08 -9.62
C ASP A 444 -3.05 4.36 -9.19
N ARG A 445 -3.27 5.25 -8.20
CA ARG A 445 -4.63 5.60 -7.78
C ARG A 445 -5.46 6.15 -8.93
N PRO A 446 -5.02 7.16 -9.72
CA PRO A 446 -5.86 7.71 -10.79
C PRO A 446 -6.24 6.66 -11.84
N GLY A 447 -5.30 5.82 -12.26
CA GLY A 447 -5.56 4.74 -13.21
C GLY A 447 -6.44 3.64 -12.62
N THR A 448 -6.23 3.27 -11.36
CA THR A 448 -7.06 2.29 -10.65
C THR A 448 -8.47 2.79 -10.45
N TYR A 449 -8.65 4.02 -9.99
CA TYR A 449 -9.96 4.63 -9.83
C TYR A 449 -10.72 4.61 -11.15
N LYS A 450 -10.08 5.05 -12.24
CA LYS A 450 -10.67 5.01 -13.58
C LYS A 450 -11.07 3.59 -13.98
N TYR A 451 -10.19 2.61 -13.81
CA TYR A 451 -10.48 1.22 -14.14
C TYR A 451 -11.69 0.70 -13.36
N VAL A 452 -11.73 0.96 -12.05
CA VAL A 452 -12.81 0.54 -11.16
C VAL A 452 -14.13 1.20 -11.54
N VAL A 453 -14.14 2.48 -11.91
CA VAL A 453 -15.34 3.16 -12.42
C VAL A 453 -15.84 2.52 -13.72
N ASP A 454 -14.93 2.26 -14.66
CA ASP A 454 -15.28 1.68 -15.97
C ASP A 454 -15.74 0.20 -15.87
N HIS A 455 -15.35 -0.50 -14.79
CA HIS A 455 -15.66 -1.92 -14.54
C HIS A 455 -16.52 -2.13 -13.30
N ALA A 456 -17.16 -1.06 -12.79
CA ALA A 456 -17.97 -1.13 -11.58
C ALA A 456 -19.11 -2.12 -11.79
N ILE A 457 -19.12 -3.18 -10.99
CA ILE A 457 -20.16 -4.19 -11.05
C ILE A 457 -21.25 -3.74 -10.10
N THR A 458 -22.35 -3.20 -10.62
CA THR A 458 -23.56 -3.07 -9.81
C THR A 458 -23.96 -4.46 -9.34
N PRO A 459 -24.10 -4.70 -8.02
CA PRO A 459 -24.69 -5.94 -7.56
C PRO A 459 -26.02 -6.14 -8.30
N PRO A 460 -26.35 -7.34 -8.79
CA PRO A 460 -27.73 -7.58 -9.21
C PRO A 460 -28.59 -7.18 -8.01
N GLU A 461 -29.54 -6.27 -8.23
CA GLU A 461 -30.54 -5.93 -7.22
C GLU A 461 -30.98 -7.26 -6.62
N SER A 462 -30.70 -7.48 -5.34
CA SER A 462 -31.30 -8.59 -4.62
C SER A 462 -32.78 -8.49 -4.95
N GLY A 463 -33.38 -9.55 -5.51
CA GLY A 463 -34.79 -9.62 -5.91
C GLY A 463 -35.76 -9.52 -4.74
N ILE A 464 -35.50 -8.62 -3.79
CA ILE A 464 -36.45 -8.00 -2.91
C ILE A 464 -37.21 -7.04 -3.82
N SER A 465 -38.41 -7.46 -4.21
CA SER A 465 -39.39 -6.60 -4.85
C SER A 465 -39.36 -5.22 -4.19
N SER A 466 -39.12 -4.19 -4.99
CA SER A 466 -39.44 -2.81 -4.67
C SER A 466 -40.93 -2.69 -4.42
N LEU A 467 -41.35 -3.08 -3.20
CA LEU A 467 -42.51 -2.45 -2.61
C LEU A 467 -42.12 -0.98 -2.45
N PRO A 468 -42.94 -0.03 -2.92
CA PRO A 468 -42.66 1.37 -2.67
C PRO A 468 -42.51 1.54 -1.16
N GLY A 469 -41.32 1.96 -0.73
CA GLY A 469 -41.11 2.34 0.66
C GLY A 469 -42.18 3.36 1.05
N PRO A 470 -42.65 3.36 2.31
CA PRO A 470 -43.65 4.33 2.73
C PRO A 470 -43.11 5.73 2.41
N ALA A 471 -43.89 6.51 1.66
CA ALA A 471 -43.57 7.89 1.38
C ALA A 471 -43.26 8.60 2.70
N CYS A 472 -42.17 9.38 2.74
CA CYS A 472 -41.82 10.18 3.90
C CYS A 472 -43.05 10.98 4.33
N ALA A 473 -43.53 10.73 5.55
CA ALA A 473 -44.62 11.53 6.12
C ALA A 473 -44.11 12.97 6.23
N ALA A 474 -44.85 13.91 5.65
CA ALA A 474 -44.51 15.33 5.59
C ALA A 474 -44.04 15.87 6.96
N CYS A 475 -42.91 16.58 6.96
CA CYS A 475 -42.36 17.25 8.13
C CYS A 475 -43.37 18.24 8.73
N ASN A 476 -43.71 18.09 10.02
CA ASN A 476 -44.54 19.05 10.76
C ASN A 476 -43.64 20.22 11.25
N PRO A 477 -44.07 21.51 11.23
CA PRO A 477 -43.19 22.66 11.46
C PRO A 477 -42.69 22.86 12.90
N ALA A 478 -42.80 21.86 13.78
CA ALA A 478 -42.58 21.98 15.21
C ALA A 478 -41.26 21.36 15.74
N GLY A 479 -40.34 20.94 14.87
CA GLY A 479 -38.93 20.81 15.22
C GLY A 479 -38.50 19.69 16.17
N ASN A 480 -39.31 18.66 16.43
CA ASN A 480 -38.86 17.46 17.15
C ASN A 480 -39.34 16.18 16.44
N VAL A 481 -38.42 15.34 15.97
CA VAL A 481 -38.75 14.01 15.44
C VAL A 481 -37.75 12.97 15.94
N SER A 482 -38.29 11.91 16.56
CA SER A 482 -37.66 10.62 16.77
C SER A 482 -37.89 9.74 15.54
N CYS A 483 -36.83 9.34 14.82
CA CYS A 483 -36.93 8.45 13.66
C CYS A 483 -36.82 6.98 14.08
N PRO A 484 -37.59 6.05 13.47
CA PRO A 484 -37.37 4.62 13.62
C PRO A 484 -35.95 4.22 13.16
N ALA A 485 -35.36 3.22 13.82
CA ALA A 485 -34.06 2.69 13.43
C ALA A 485 -34.08 2.18 11.97
N GLY A 486 -33.19 2.72 11.13
CA GLY A 486 -33.08 2.37 9.70
C GLY A 486 -33.66 3.40 8.73
N SER A 487 -34.10 4.57 9.21
CA SER A 487 -34.57 5.68 8.37
C SER A 487 -33.40 6.57 7.92
N LEU A 488 -33.47 7.15 6.72
CA LEU A 488 -32.61 8.27 6.29
C LEU A 488 -33.04 9.54 7.01
N CYS A 489 -32.10 10.35 7.51
CA CYS A 489 -32.41 11.66 8.08
C CYS A 489 -32.58 12.69 6.96
N CYS A 490 -33.60 13.55 7.06
CA CYS A 490 -33.83 14.66 6.14
C CYS A 490 -33.45 15.99 6.83
N GLU A 491 -32.68 16.83 6.17
CA GLU A 491 -32.62 18.26 6.50
C GLU A 491 -33.87 18.98 5.95
N ALA A 492 -34.05 20.24 6.37
CA ALA A 492 -35.21 21.07 6.01
C ALA A 492 -35.37 21.36 4.51
N ASP A 493 -34.42 20.92 3.67
CA ASP A 493 -34.38 21.10 2.22
C ASP A 493 -34.70 19.81 1.42
N ASN A 494 -35.14 18.73 2.09
CA ASN A 494 -35.44 17.43 1.47
C ASN A 494 -34.24 16.71 0.82
N THR A 495 -32.99 17.04 1.19
CA THR A 495 -31.83 16.25 0.77
C THR A 495 -31.58 15.06 1.72
N CYS A 496 -31.23 13.89 1.15
CA CYS A 496 -30.92 12.67 1.90
C CYS A 496 -29.40 12.41 1.89
N TYR A 497 -28.78 12.30 3.06
CA TYR A 497 -27.40 11.79 3.22
C TYR A 497 -27.40 10.50 4.06
N ALA A 498 -26.65 9.50 3.56
CA ALA A 498 -26.13 8.24 4.14
C ALA A 498 -26.85 7.52 5.33
N PRO A 499 -26.78 6.18 5.42
CA PRO A 499 -27.40 5.43 6.52
C PRO A 499 -26.72 5.74 7.88
N CYS A 500 -27.53 5.88 8.94
CA CYS A 500 -27.04 5.90 10.32
C CYS A 500 -26.24 4.62 10.62
N ASN A 501 -24.91 4.72 10.69
CA ASN A 501 -24.06 3.61 11.12
C ASN A 501 -24.33 3.28 12.59
N ARG A 502 -24.74 2.03 12.85
CA ARG A 502 -24.80 1.43 14.20
C ARG A 502 -23.37 1.33 14.74
N GLY A 503 -22.96 2.28 15.57
CA GLY A 503 -21.63 2.30 16.14
C GLY A 503 -21.52 3.00 17.50
N MET A 504 -22.58 3.10 18.30
CA MET A 504 -22.49 3.50 19.71
C MET A 504 -23.55 2.77 20.53
N TRP A 505 -23.13 2.09 21.57
CA TRP A 505 -24.02 1.61 22.62
C TRP A 505 -24.50 2.81 23.45
N LEU A 506 -25.65 3.37 23.06
CA LEU A 506 -26.61 4.03 23.93
C LEU A 506 -28.01 3.60 23.49
N PRO A 507 -28.93 3.24 24.40
CA PRO A 507 -30.29 2.86 24.00
C PRO A 507 -31.05 4.12 23.56
N ASP A 508 -31.54 4.09 22.33
CA ASP A 508 -32.75 4.79 21.84
C ASP A 508 -32.74 6.29 21.48
N THR A 509 -31.60 6.96 21.21
CA THR A 509 -31.65 8.31 20.60
C THR A 509 -30.52 8.64 19.63
N CYS A 510 -30.87 8.91 18.36
CA CYS A 510 -30.05 9.70 17.44
C CYS A 510 -30.39 11.18 17.63
N VAL A 511 -29.39 12.03 17.85
CA VAL A 511 -29.56 13.48 17.94
C VAL A 511 -28.89 14.12 16.73
N CYS A 512 -29.68 14.69 15.83
CA CYS A 512 -29.18 15.60 14.79
C CYS A 512 -28.79 16.92 15.46
N LYS A 513 -27.54 17.35 15.31
CA LYS A 513 -27.12 18.70 15.71
C LYS A 513 -27.52 19.67 14.60
N VAL A 514 -28.32 20.67 14.95
CA VAL A 514 -28.59 21.87 14.14
C VAL A 514 -27.34 22.74 14.06
#